data_AF-A0A2U3H7A3-F1
#
_entry.id   AF-A0A2U3H7A3-F1
#
_cell.length_a   1.000
_cell.length_b   1.000
_cell.length_c   1.000
_cell.angle_alpha   90.00
_cell.angle_beta   90.00
_cell.angle_gamma   90.00
#
_symmetry.space_group_name_H-M   'P 1'
#
loop_
_entity.id
_entity.type
_entity.pdbx_description
1 polymer ?
#
loop_
_entity_poly.entity_id
_entity_poly.type
_entity_poly.pdbx_seq_one_letter_code
_entity_poly.pdbx_strand_id
1 'polypeptide(L)'
;MHVRSSWRAVCAPVALAAVLLTGCQSASGGGAEEDGRLEEERPASVSPAPPRPSGYGAVFLAVDECSSFGRTSFTEVPCTSERAAARVVARHDGTVREGPRCPATTDFVLHISEQRPSLDEDGDGAVPQGYACMRNLQPPHPGDPGGGGGPRTIVGDCVYGLGDGKVRETACDGKGKRKPEYKVTKAVDARSACPASTALYVRLGGTSPVGCALPV
;
A
#
# COMPACT_ATOMS: atom_id res chain seq x y z
N MET A 1 -31.09 -18.89 42.39
CA MET A 1 -30.07 -18.74 43.46
C MET A 1 -29.60 -17.29 43.52
N HIS A 2 -29.22 -16.79 44.69
CA HIS A 2 -28.91 -15.38 44.97
C HIS A 2 -27.41 -15.02 44.84
N VAL A 3 -27.13 -13.72 45.03
CA VAL A 3 -25.84 -13.04 45.39
C VAL A 3 -25.16 -12.41 44.16
N ARG A 4 -25.34 -11.09 43.91
CA ARG A 4 -24.59 -9.91 44.44
C ARG A 4 -23.14 -9.85 43.89
N SER A 5 -22.51 -8.69 43.67
CA SER A 5 -22.69 -7.39 44.33
C SER A 5 -22.32 -6.20 43.42
N SER A 6 -22.85 -5.03 43.76
CA SER A 6 -22.37 -3.73 43.29
C SER A 6 -21.21 -3.22 44.16
N TRP A 7 -20.36 -2.36 43.59
CA TRP A 7 -19.74 -1.26 44.33
C TRP A 7 -19.45 -0.05 43.43
N ARG A 8 -19.70 1.15 43.96
CA ARG A 8 -19.22 2.44 43.46
C ARG A 8 -18.10 2.88 44.40
N ALA A 9 -17.05 3.51 43.87
CA ALA A 9 -16.15 4.35 44.66
C ALA A 9 -15.70 5.56 43.83
N VAL A 10 -15.69 6.72 44.47
CA VAL A 10 -15.22 8.00 43.94
C VAL A 10 -13.88 8.30 44.62
N CYS A 11 -12.92 8.88 43.90
CA CYS A 11 -12.00 9.91 44.42
C CYS A 11 -11.12 10.50 43.31
N ALA A 12 -10.78 11.78 43.46
CA ALA A 12 -9.86 12.53 42.61
C ALA A 12 -8.63 12.98 43.46
N PRO A 13 -7.74 13.89 43.00
CA PRO A 13 -6.34 13.55 42.72
C PRO A 13 -5.34 14.08 43.77
N VAL A 14 -4.10 13.54 43.77
CA VAL A 14 -2.96 14.11 44.53
C VAL A 14 -1.68 14.15 43.69
N ALA A 15 -1.02 15.30 43.80
CA ALA A 15 0.17 15.83 43.13
C ALA A 15 1.53 15.12 43.38
N LEU A 16 2.54 15.55 42.58
CA LEU A 16 4.01 15.60 42.87
C LEU A 16 4.71 14.24 43.12
N ALA A 17 5.96 13.95 42.72
CA ALA A 17 6.99 14.61 41.91
C ALA A 17 7.85 13.47 41.27
N ALA A 18 9.01 13.61 40.61
CA ALA A 18 9.92 14.73 40.29
C ALA A 18 10.68 14.41 38.98
N VAL A 19 11.55 15.30 38.51
CA VAL A 19 12.50 15.03 37.40
C VAL A 19 13.87 14.61 37.96
N LEU A 20 14.36 13.43 37.58
CA LEU A 20 15.74 13.01 37.82
C LEU A 20 16.56 13.16 36.54
N LEU A 21 17.57 14.04 36.56
CA LEU A 21 18.54 14.20 35.49
C LEU A 21 19.56 13.04 35.53
N THR A 22 19.50 12.14 34.55
CA THR A 22 20.58 11.17 34.30
C THR A 22 21.68 11.84 33.48
N GLY A 23 22.74 12.28 34.15
CA GLY A 23 23.94 12.81 33.50
C GLY A 23 24.71 11.73 32.75
N CYS A 24 25.02 11.96 31.48
CA CYS A 24 25.98 11.15 30.73
C CYS A 24 27.40 11.54 31.18
N GLN A 25 28.08 10.60 31.84
CA GLN A 25 29.47 10.76 32.23
C GLN A 25 30.35 10.17 31.11
N SER A 26 31.35 10.92 30.65
CA SER A 26 32.44 10.40 29.81
C SER A 26 33.70 11.18 30.15
N ALA A 27 34.67 10.49 30.73
CA ALA A 27 35.86 11.10 31.31
C ALA A 27 37.02 11.15 30.30
N SER A 28 37.53 12.37 30.12
CA SER A 28 38.95 12.73 30.13
C SER A 28 40.00 11.85 29.44
N GLY A 29 40.53 12.41 28.34
CA GLY A 29 41.95 12.35 27.96
C GLY A 29 42.18 13.37 26.84
N GLY A 30 43.10 14.33 26.89
CA GLY A 30 44.13 14.62 27.89
C GLY A 30 45.49 14.80 27.21
N GLY A 31 45.83 16.03 26.81
CA GLY A 31 47.09 16.37 26.14
C GLY A 31 46.96 17.65 25.30
N ALA A 32 47.97 18.52 25.35
CA ALA A 32 48.00 19.81 24.66
C ALA A 32 49.37 20.05 24.03
N GLU A 33 49.40 20.75 22.88
CA GLU A 33 50.57 21.37 22.19
C GLU A 33 51.66 20.35 21.71
N GLU A 34 52.27 20.41 20.53
CA GLU A 34 52.79 21.53 19.74
C GLU A 34 53.04 21.13 18.24
N ASP A 35 53.82 21.93 17.51
CA ASP A 35 54.12 21.94 16.06
C ASP A 35 54.71 20.65 15.43
N GLY A 36 54.56 20.49 14.09
CA GLY A 36 55.29 19.45 13.35
C GLY A 36 54.73 19.04 11.98
N ARG A 37 55.30 19.61 10.90
CA ARG A 37 55.05 19.24 9.49
C ARG A 37 55.85 17.98 9.09
N LEU A 38 55.23 17.04 8.34
CA LEU A 38 55.72 16.44 7.07
C LEU A 38 54.85 15.25 6.59
N GLU A 39 54.98 14.92 5.32
CA GLU A 39 54.12 14.00 4.55
C GLU A 39 54.60 12.54 4.63
N GLU A 40 53.67 11.58 4.72
CA GLU A 40 53.89 10.21 4.25
C GLU A 40 52.57 9.58 3.76
N GLU A 41 52.58 9.02 2.55
CA GLU A 41 51.43 8.37 1.93
C GLU A 41 51.00 7.11 2.71
N ARG A 42 49.75 7.10 3.17
CA ARG A 42 49.04 5.87 3.53
C ARG A 42 47.95 5.60 2.49
N PRO A 43 47.88 4.40 1.90
CA PRO A 43 46.78 4.06 1.01
C PRO A 43 45.49 4.13 1.82
N ALA A 44 44.54 4.96 1.36
CA ALA A 44 43.25 5.07 1.99
C ALA A 44 42.55 3.71 1.92
N SER A 45 42.42 3.02 3.06
CA SER A 45 41.49 1.91 3.21
C SER A 45 40.09 2.44 2.92
N VAL A 46 39.62 2.23 1.69
CA VAL A 46 38.28 2.56 1.27
C VAL A 46 37.34 1.59 1.98
N SER A 47 36.99 1.91 3.22
CA SER A 47 35.86 1.30 3.89
C SER A 47 34.67 1.39 2.94
N PRO A 48 34.00 0.27 2.59
CA PRO A 48 32.77 0.38 1.84
C PRO A 48 31.84 1.27 2.66
N ALA A 49 31.38 2.37 2.06
CA ALA A 49 30.32 3.16 2.67
C ALA A 49 29.18 2.18 2.99
N PRO A 50 28.54 2.28 4.18
CA PRO A 50 27.36 1.47 4.45
C PRO A 50 26.39 1.68 3.29
N PRO A 51 25.74 0.62 2.76
CA PRO A 51 24.81 0.79 1.67
C PRO A 51 23.80 1.84 2.12
N ARG A 52 23.77 2.97 1.39
CA ARG A 52 22.72 3.98 1.60
C ARG A 52 21.39 3.23 1.53
N PRO A 53 20.43 3.47 2.45
CA PRO A 53 19.13 2.83 2.33
C PRO A 53 18.57 3.16 0.95
N SER A 54 18.49 2.13 0.09
CA SER A 54 17.89 2.22 -1.22
C SER A 54 16.38 2.41 -1.09
N GLY A 55 15.77 3.16 -1.99
CA GLY A 55 14.29 3.29 -2.05
C GLY A 55 13.76 4.63 -1.53
N TYR A 56 14.29 5.71 -2.09
CA TYR A 56 13.46 6.81 -2.58
C TYR A 56 14.07 7.22 -3.92
N GLY A 57 13.43 6.83 -5.03
CA GLY A 57 13.86 7.26 -6.36
C GLY A 57 13.58 8.76 -6.59
N ALA A 58 13.92 9.29 -7.76
CA ALA A 58 13.51 10.64 -8.16
C ALA A 58 11.98 10.81 -8.30
N VAL A 59 11.22 9.72 -8.18
CA VAL A 59 9.76 9.70 -8.15
C VAL A 59 9.31 8.80 -6.99
N PHE A 60 8.58 9.38 -6.04
CA PHE A 60 7.97 8.64 -4.94
C PHE A 60 6.97 7.59 -5.46
N LEU A 61 7.11 6.36 -4.96
CA LEU A 61 6.40 5.17 -5.42
C LEU A 61 6.48 4.99 -6.94
N ALA A 62 7.71 5.01 -7.47
CA ALA A 62 8.01 4.57 -8.84
C ALA A 62 7.62 3.09 -9.07
N VAL A 63 7.60 2.66 -10.34
CA VAL A 63 7.36 1.25 -10.67
C VAL A 63 8.43 0.37 -10.03
N ASP A 64 8.00 -0.79 -9.53
CA ASP A 64 8.77 -1.76 -8.74
C ASP A 64 9.25 -1.32 -7.34
N GLU A 65 9.00 -0.09 -6.90
CA GLU A 65 9.18 0.30 -5.50
C GLU A 65 8.10 -0.30 -4.59
N CYS A 66 8.41 -0.44 -3.29
CA CYS A 66 7.50 -1.05 -2.31
C CYS A 66 6.99 -0.05 -1.26
N SER A 67 5.77 -0.27 -0.79
CA SER A 67 5.16 0.49 0.30
C SER A 67 4.95 -0.35 1.55
N SER A 68 4.92 0.30 2.70
CA SER A 68 4.49 -0.29 3.97
C SER A 68 3.00 -0.68 3.96
N PHE A 69 2.59 -1.50 4.93
CA PHE A 69 1.16 -1.73 5.20
C PHE A 69 0.47 -0.43 5.62
N GLY A 70 -0.73 -0.19 5.08
CA GLY A 70 -1.60 0.91 5.53
C GLY A 70 -2.72 1.23 4.56
N ARG A 71 -3.84 1.75 5.08
CA ARG A 71 -5.01 2.20 4.28
C ARG A 71 -5.19 3.73 4.25
N THR A 72 -4.44 4.44 5.11
CA THR A 72 -4.57 5.89 5.38
C THR A 72 -3.23 6.60 5.41
N SER A 73 -2.15 5.86 5.67
CA SER A 73 -0.77 6.30 5.59
C SER A 73 0.05 5.16 5.01
N PHE A 74 0.96 5.48 4.10
CA PHE A 74 1.86 4.53 3.44
C PHE A 74 3.21 5.22 3.29
N THR A 75 4.28 4.49 3.57
CA THR A 75 5.65 4.97 3.40
C THR A 75 6.33 4.07 2.38
N GLU A 76 7.12 4.64 1.48
CA GLU A 76 8.02 3.86 0.62
C GLU A 76 9.09 3.19 1.49
N VAL A 77 9.36 1.91 1.23
CA VAL A 77 10.28 1.07 2.01
C VAL A 77 11.00 0.11 1.06
N PRO A 78 12.25 -0.31 1.38
CA PRO A 78 12.93 -1.32 0.57
C PRO A 78 12.08 -2.58 0.45
N CYS A 79 11.93 -3.14 -0.75
CA CYS A 79 11.14 -4.37 -0.98
C CYS A 79 11.63 -5.60 -0.20
N THR A 80 12.88 -5.58 0.28
CA THR A 80 13.47 -6.61 1.16
C THR A 80 13.16 -6.39 2.65
N SER A 81 12.51 -5.29 3.03
CA SER A 81 12.12 -5.00 4.40
C SER A 81 10.95 -5.88 4.83
N GLU A 82 11.00 -6.38 6.08
CA GLU A 82 9.87 -7.01 6.78
C GLU A 82 8.58 -6.15 6.80
N ARG A 83 8.70 -4.83 6.58
CA ARG A 83 7.57 -3.89 6.56
C ARG A 83 6.94 -3.74 5.17
N ALA A 84 7.60 -4.23 4.13
CA ALA A 84 7.11 -4.14 2.76
C ALA A 84 5.84 -4.99 2.60
N ALA A 85 4.77 -4.36 2.10
CA ALA A 85 3.44 -4.95 2.02
C ALA A 85 3.00 -5.19 0.57
N ALA A 86 3.33 -4.22 -0.29
CA ALA A 86 2.92 -4.20 -1.69
C ALA A 86 3.99 -3.53 -2.54
N ARG A 87 4.07 -3.93 -3.81
CA ARG A 87 4.91 -3.34 -4.86
C ARG A 87 4.05 -2.57 -5.86
N VAL A 88 4.58 -1.47 -6.37
CA VAL A 88 3.98 -0.70 -7.46
C VAL A 88 4.13 -1.45 -8.78
N VAL A 89 3.02 -1.81 -9.43
CA VAL A 89 3.02 -2.43 -10.76
C VAL A 89 2.75 -1.43 -11.90
N ALA A 90 2.26 -0.24 -11.57
CA ALA A 90 2.19 0.91 -12.48
C ALA A 90 2.05 2.21 -11.68
N ARG A 91 2.67 3.29 -12.16
CA ARG A 91 2.61 4.65 -11.60
C ARG A 91 2.10 5.61 -12.68
N HIS A 92 1.13 6.45 -12.34
CA HIS A 92 0.50 7.39 -13.27
C HIS A 92 0.28 8.74 -12.59
N ASP A 93 0.50 9.84 -13.29
CA ASP A 93 0.28 11.19 -12.77
C ASP A 93 -1.18 11.64 -12.92
N GLY A 94 -1.57 12.66 -12.16
CA GLY A 94 -2.94 13.18 -12.15
C GLY A 94 -3.93 12.27 -11.41
N THR A 95 -5.17 12.20 -11.90
CA THR A 95 -6.27 11.50 -11.19
C THR A 95 -6.62 10.15 -11.82
N VAL A 96 -7.00 9.17 -10.98
CA VAL A 96 -7.50 7.84 -11.42
C VAL A 96 -8.72 7.94 -12.35
N ARG A 97 -9.47 9.05 -12.30
CA ARG A 97 -10.65 9.29 -13.15
C ARG A 97 -10.31 9.59 -14.61
N GLU A 98 -9.16 10.22 -14.84
CA GLU A 98 -8.77 10.79 -16.13
C GLU A 98 -7.55 10.08 -16.74
N GLY A 99 -6.72 9.44 -15.91
CA GLY A 99 -5.53 8.72 -16.34
C GLY A 99 -5.78 7.26 -16.81
N PRO A 100 -4.69 6.57 -17.20
CA PRO A 100 -4.73 5.17 -17.63
C PRO A 100 -5.27 4.21 -16.56
N ARG A 101 -5.95 3.14 -16.97
CA ARG A 101 -6.44 2.13 -16.03
C ARG A 101 -5.31 1.25 -15.54
N CYS A 102 -5.25 1.06 -14.22
CA CYS A 102 -4.38 0.07 -13.59
C CYS A 102 -4.53 -1.33 -14.21
N PRO A 103 -3.45 -2.15 -14.23
CA PRO A 103 -3.49 -3.54 -14.66
C PRO A 103 -4.66 -4.33 -14.08
N ALA A 104 -5.14 -5.32 -14.83
CA ALA A 104 -6.29 -6.14 -14.47
C ALA A 104 -6.17 -6.76 -13.06
N THR A 105 -4.97 -7.24 -12.72
CA THR A 105 -4.63 -7.95 -11.47
C THR A 105 -4.10 -7.04 -10.35
N THR A 106 -4.39 -5.74 -10.41
CA THR A 106 -4.05 -4.79 -9.34
C THR A 106 -4.83 -5.16 -8.07
N ASP A 107 -4.18 -5.23 -6.91
CA ASP A 107 -4.85 -5.56 -5.64
C ASP A 107 -5.55 -4.33 -5.05
N PHE A 108 -4.95 -3.15 -5.15
CA PHE A 108 -5.54 -1.87 -4.72
C PHE A 108 -4.86 -0.68 -5.41
N VAL A 109 -5.45 0.51 -5.30
CA VAL A 109 -4.90 1.76 -5.85
C VAL A 109 -4.62 2.75 -4.73
N LEU A 110 -3.37 3.19 -4.59
CA LEU A 110 -2.99 4.31 -3.73
C LEU A 110 -3.13 5.61 -4.50
N HIS A 111 -3.75 6.61 -3.88
CA HIS A 111 -3.83 7.96 -4.42
C HIS A 111 -2.71 8.78 -3.77
N ILE A 112 -1.87 9.40 -4.60
CA ILE A 112 -0.74 10.21 -4.18
C ILE A 112 -1.18 11.67 -4.32
N SER A 113 -1.33 12.36 -3.21
CA SER A 113 -1.58 13.81 -3.21
C SER A 113 -0.29 14.56 -3.54
N GLU A 114 -0.42 15.75 -4.12
CA GLU A 114 0.73 16.64 -4.27
C GLU A 114 1.28 17.03 -2.90
N GLN A 115 2.61 16.97 -2.74
CA GLN A 115 3.31 17.46 -1.55
C GLN A 115 4.46 18.35 -1.99
N ARG A 116 4.48 19.60 -1.50
CA ARG A 116 5.58 20.55 -1.66
C ARG A 116 6.00 21.03 -0.26
N PRO A 117 7.09 20.51 0.32
CA PRO A 117 7.59 20.97 1.60
C PRO A 117 7.95 22.46 1.53
N SER A 118 7.48 23.30 2.44
CA SER A 118 7.72 24.77 2.36
C SER A 118 9.17 25.21 2.66
N LEU A 119 10.12 24.29 2.57
CA LEU A 119 11.54 24.45 2.88
C LEU A 119 12.43 23.83 1.78
N ASP A 120 11.88 23.43 0.63
CA ASP A 120 12.65 22.95 -0.53
C ASP A 120 13.08 24.11 -1.44
N GLU A 121 14.15 24.83 -1.06
CA GLU A 121 14.73 25.89 -1.91
C GLU A 121 15.13 25.38 -3.31
N ASP A 122 15.41 24.07 -3.42
CA ASP A 122 15.78 23.31 -4.62
C ASP A 122 14.58 22.79 -5.44
N GLY A 123 13.40 22.62 -4.81
CA GLY A 123 12.20 22.02 -5.40
C GLY A 123 12.29 20.52 -5.72
N ASP A 124 13.34 19.81 -5.28
CA ASP A 124 13.57 18.39 -5.56
C ASP A 124 12.75 17.44 -4.65
N GLY A 125 12.24 17.94 -3.53
CA GLY A 125 11.34 17.24 -2.60
C GLY A 125 9.87 17.21 -3.01
N ALA A 126 9.51 17.81 -4.15
CA ALA A 126 8.13 17.92 -4.60
C ALA A 126 7.58 16.57 -5.14
N VAL A 127 6.60 15.99 -4.43
CA VAL A 127 5.88 14.79 -4.88
C VAL A 127 4.72 15.22 -5.78
N PRO A 128 4.70 14.89 -7.08
CA PRO A 128 3.58 15.23 -7.96
C PRO A 128 2.35 14.39 -7.66
N GLN A 129 1.16 14.99 -7.80
CA GLN A 129 -0.11 14.28 -7.68
C GLN A 129 -0.18 13.12 -8.68
N GLY A 130 -0.64 11.96 -8.23
CA GLY A 130 -0.75 10.78 -9.05
C GLY A 130 -1.48 9.63 -8.37
N TYR A 131 -1.28 8.43 -8.88
CA TYR A 131 -1.71 7.19 -8.26
C TYR A 131 -0.79 6.03 -8.63
N ALA A 132 -0.70 5.08 -7.70
CA ALA A 132 0.06 3.86 -7.84
C ALA A 132 -0.88 2.66 -7.81
N CYS A 133 -0.75 1.81 -8.83
CA CYS A 133 -1.43 0.53 -8.93
C CYS A 133 -0.60 -0.49 -8.15
N MET A 134 -1.13 -0.99 -7.04
CA MET A 134 -0.40 -1.81 -6.09
C MET A 134 -0.73 -3.29 -6.23
N ARG A 135 0.27 -4.13 -5.99
CA ARG A 135 0.14 -5.58 -5.85
C ARG A 135 0.76 -6.01 -4.53
N ASN A 136 0.02 -6.74 -3.70
CA ASN A 136 0.57 -7.26 -2.43
C ASN A 136 1.81 -8.12 -2.71
N LEU A 137 2.76 -8.15 -1.79
CA LEU A 137 3.89 -9.10 -1.85
C LEU A 137 3.47 -10.51 -1.41
N GLN A 138 2.49 -10.61 -0.51
CA GLN A 138 1.96 -11.85 0.02
C GLN A 138 0.46 -12.01 -0.26
N PRO A 139 -0.05 -13.27 -0.39
CA PRO A 139 -1.48 -13.54 -0.44
C PRO A 139 -2.23 -13.10 0.85
N PRO A 140 -3.54 -12.82 0.78
CA PRO A 140 -4.37 -12.90 -0.42
C PRO A 140 -4.11 -11.75 -1.40
N HIS A 141 -4.38 -12.00 -2.68
CA HIS A 141 -4.35 -11.01 -3.76
C HIS A 141 -5.77 -10.72 -4.22
N PRO A 142 -6.42 -9.64 -3.72
CA PRO A 142 -7.78 -9.28 -4.11
C PRO A 142 -7.98 -9.06 -5.61
N GLY A 143 -6.92 -8.72 -6.37
CA GLY A 143 -6.99 -8.53 -7.82
C GLY A 143 -6.83 -9.82 -8.63
N ASP A 144 -6.59 -10.98 -8.01
CA ASP A 144 -6.55 -12.25 -8.74
C ASP A 144 -7.96 -12.77 -9.07
N PRO A 145 -8.15 -13.50 -10.19
CA PRO A 145 -9.42 -14.10 -10.57
C PRO A 145 -10.11 -14.86 -9.42
N GLY A 146 -11.17 -14.27 -8.87
CA GLY A 146 -11.94 -14.82 -7.76
C GLY A 146 -11.37 -14.59 -6.36
N GLY A 147 -10.33 -13.77 -6.22
CA GLY A 147 -9.68 -13.41 -4.96
C GLY A 147 -10.58 -12.56 -4.04
N GLY A 148 -11.40 -11.67 -4.60
CA GLY A 148 -12.38 -10.90 -3.85
C GLY A 148 -11.83 -9.58 -3.31
N GLY A 149 -12.16 -8.47 -3.99
CA GLY A 149 -12.02 -7.11 -3.46
C GLY A 149 -11.00 -6.24 -4.17
N GLY A 150 -10.60 -6.60 -5.39
CA GLY A 150 -9.77 -5.76 -6.24
C GLY A 150 -10.51 -4.48 -6.69
N PRO A 151 -9.80 -3.53 -7.31
CA PRO A 151 -10.39 -2.31 -7.85
C PRO A 151 -11.16 -2.54 -9.17
N ARG A 152 -11.09 -3.75 -9.74
CA ARG A 152 -11.64 -4.09 -11.05
C ARG A 152 -12.19 -5.52 -11.05
N THR A 153 -13.39 -5.71 -11.57
CA THR A 153 -13.89 -7.05 -11.92
C THR A 153 -13.31 -7.49 -13.27
N ILE A 154 -12.86 -8.74 -13.33
CA ILE A 154 -12.21 -9.40 -14.47
C ILE A 154 -12.80 -10.80 -14.72
N VAL A 155 -12.28 -11.54 -15.70
CA VAL A 155 -12.71 -12.92 -15.98
C VAL A 155 -12.17 -13.85 -14.89
N GLY A 156 -13.05 -14.72 -14.39
CA GLY A 156 -12.79 -15.63 -13.28
C GLY A 156 -13.29 -15.13 -11.92
N ASP A 157 -13.66 -13.85 -11.81
CA ASP A 157 -14.22 -13.28 -10.58
C ASP A 157 -15.64 -13.76 -10.30
N CYS A 158 -15.96 -13.82 -9.02
CA CYS A 158 -17.32 -14.03 -8.56
C CYS A 158 -17.95 -12.72 -8.09
N VAL A 159 -19.24 -12.55 -8.36
CA VAL A 159 -20.03 -11.36 -8.05
C VAL A 159 -21.35 -11.73 -7.40
N TYR A 160 -21.93 -10.77 -6.68
CA TYR A 160 -23.30 -10.80 -6.18
C TYR A 160 -24.06 -9.54 -6.61
N GLY A 161 -25.38 -9.66 -6.74
CA GLY A 161 -26.25 -8.55 -7.10
C GLY A 161 -26.38 -7.53 -5.97
N LEU A 162 -26.43 -6.25 -6.34
CA LEU A 162 -26.75 -5.12 -5.44
C LEU A 162 -28.16 -4.56 -5.65
N GLY A 163 -28.92 -5.08 -6.63
CA GLY A 163 -30.08 -4.40 -7.20
C GLY A 163 -29.69 -3.44 -8.34
N ASP A 164 -30.68 -2.84 -9.01
CA ASP A 164 -30.51 -1.82 -10.07
C ASP A 164 -29.55 -2.19 -11.22
N GLY A 165 -29.39 -3.48 -11.53
CA GLY A 165 -28.41 -3.96 -12.51
C GLY A 165 -26.94 -3.75 -12.10
N LYS A 166 -26.68 -3.43 -10.83
CA LYS A 166 -25.34 -3.29 -10.25
C LYS A 166 -24.94 -4.61 -9.59
N VAL A 167 -23.64 -4.87 -9.63
CA VAL A 167 -23.01 -6.03 -9.00
C VAL A 167 -21.81 -5.59 -8.20
N ARG A 168 -21.37 -6.42 -7.26
CA ARG A 168 -20.08 -6.25 -6.60
C ARG A 168 -19.36 -7.58 -6.49
N GLU A 169 -18.05 -7.51 -6.62
CA GLU A 169 -17.14 -8.64 -6.47
C GLU A 169 -17.19 -9.25 -5.06
N THR A 170 -16.91 -10.54 -4.97
CA THR A 170 -16.64 -11.24 -3.72
C THR A 170 -15.76 -12.47 -3.97
N ALA A 171 -15.09 -12.95 -2.92
CA ALA A 171 -14.22 -14.12 -3.01
C ALA A 171 -15.02 -15.35 -3.47
N CYS A 172 -14.52 -16.04 -4.49
CA CYS A 172 -15.18 -17.22 -5.06
C CYS A 172 -15.26 -18.41 -4.09
N ASP A 173 -14.43 -18.44 -3.04
CA ASP A 173 -14.44 -19.50 -2.03
C ASP A 173 -15.62 -19.41 -1.03
N GLY A 174 -16.45 -18.37 -1.14
CA GLY A 174 -17.63 -18.17 -0.30
C GLY A 174 -17.35 -17.74 1.14
N LYS A 175 -16.08 -17.48 1.52
CA LYS A 175 -15.70 -17.02 2.87
C LYS A 175 -15.83 -15.51 3.05
N GLY A 176 -16.11 -14.77 1.99
CA GLY A 176 -16.40 -13.33 2.02
C GLY A 176 -17.69 -12.99 2.77
N LYS A 177 -17.90 -11.69 3.06
CA LYS A 177 -19.10 -11.17 3.76
C LYS A 177 -20.42 -11.45 3.02
N ARG A 178 -20.34 -11.78 1.73
CA ARG A 178 -21.46 -12.14 0.86
C ARG A 178 -21.02 -13.39 0.10
N LYS A 179 -21.92 -14.35 -0.05
CA LYS A 179 -21.65 -15.52 -0.91
C LYS A 179 -21.63 -15.05 -2.37
N PRO A 180 -20.81 -15.68 -3.23
CA PRO A 180 -20.90 -15.48 -4.67
C PRO A 180 -22.27 -15.95 -5.19
N GLU A 181 -22.80 -15.27 -6.20
CA GLU A 181 -24.06 -15.64 -6.88
C GLU A 181 -23.81 -15.98 -8.35
N TYR A 182 -22.82 -15.34 -8.98
CA TYR A 182 -22.40 -15.58 -10.36
C TYR A 182 -20.89 -15.51 -10.50
N LYS A 183 -20.32 -16.22 -11.48
CA LYS A 183 -18.91 -16.14 -11.90
C LYS A 183 -18.81 -15.62 -13.33
N VAL A 184 -17.97 -14.61 -13.55
CA VAL A 184 -17.66 -14.10 -14.89
C VAL A 184 -16.77 -15.11 -15.61
N THR A 185 -17.28 -15.77 -16.66
CA THR A 185 -16.55 -16.84 -17.36
C THR A 185 -15.92 -16.41 -18.68
N LYS A 186 -16.38 -15.30 -19.26
CA LYS A 186 -15.87 -14.75 -20.52
C LYS A 186 -15.97 -13.23 -20.54
N ALA A 187 -15.04 -12.57 -21.21
CA ALA A 187 -15.16 -11.17 -21.63
C ALA A 187 -15.34 -11.11 -23.16
N VAL A 188 -16.23 -10.25 -23.63
CA VAL A 188 -16.51 -10.02 -25.05
C VAL A 188 -16.81 -8.54 -25.31
N ASP A 189 -16.81 -8.15 -26.58
CA ASP A 189 -16.95 -6.75 -26.97
C ASP A 189 -18.43 -6.30 -27.00
N ALA A 190 -19.36 -7.23 -27.25
CA ALA A 190 -20.80 -7.00 -27.29
C ALA A 190 -21.60 -8.16 -26.66
N ARG A 191 -22.78 -7.86 -26.07
CA ARG A 191 -23.64 -8.84 -25.42
C ARG A 191 -24.04 -10.02 -26.31
N SER A 192 -24.22 -9.80 -27.61
CA SER A 192 -24.54 -10.83 -28.61
C SER A 192 -23.44 -11.88 -28.81
N ALA A 193 -22.21 -11.61 -28.39
CA ALA A 193 -21.09 -12.56 -28.44
C ALA A 193 -20.94 -13.43 -27.16
N CYS A 194 -21.79 -13.19 -26.15
CA CYS A 194 -21.88 -14.06 -24.98
C CYS A 194 -22.60 -15.38 -25.33
N PRO A 195 -22.24 -16.51 -24.68
CA PRO A 195 -22.98 -17.76 -24.79
C PRO A 195 -24.45 -17.59 -24.38
N ALA A 196 -25.36 -18.34 -25.01
CA ALA A 196 -26.80 -18.32 -24.67
C ALA A 196 -27.11 -18.74 -23.21
N SER A 197 -26.19 -19.43 -22.54
CA SER A 197 -26.27 -19.77 -21.12
C SER A 197 -25.98 -18.60 -20.16
N THR A 198 -25.62 -17.43 -20.67
CA THR A 198 -25.27 -16.25 -19.86
C THR A 198 -26.47 -15.76 -19.06
N ALA A 199 -26.42 -15.92 -17.74
CA ALA A 199 -27.47 -15.47 -16.83
C ALA A 199 -27.37 -13.98 -16.47
N LEU A 200 -26.15 -13.41 -16.52
CA LEU A 200 -25.87 -12.05 -16.10
C LEU A 200 -24.80 -11.39 -16.98
N TYR A 201 -25.05 -10.15 -17.38
CA TYR A 201 -24.08 -9.30 -18.09
C TYR A 201 -23.42 -8.31 -17.13
N VAL A 202 -22.11 -8.45 -16.92
CA VAL A 202 -21.31 -7.57 -16.07
C VAL A 202 -20.61 -6.51 -16.92
N ARG A 203 -20.52 -5.27 -16.45
CA ARG A 203 -19.68 -4.25 -17.09
C ARG A 203 -18.24 -4.41 -16.64
N LEU A 204 -17.38 -4.84 -17.55
CA LEU A 204 -15.93 -4.96 -17.34
C LEU A 204 -15.21 -3.70 -17.86
N GLY A 205 -13.89 -3.70 -17.72
CA GLY A 205 -13.02 -2.66 -18.27
C GLY A 205 -11.96 -3.23 -19.21
N GLY A 206 -11.53 -2.45 -20.19
CA GLY A 206 -10.62 -2.86 -21.25
C GLY A 206 -11.31 -2.85 -22.61
N THR A 207 -10.73 -3.56 -23.58
CA THR A 207 -11.25 -3.68 -24.96
C THR A 207 -12.53 -4.50 -25.06
N SER A 208 -12.72 -5.47 -24.15
CA SER A 208 -13.91 -6.33 -24.08
C SER A 208 -14.77 -6.00 -22.84
N PRO A 209 -15.62 -4.95 -22.91
CA PRO A 209 -16.32 -4.40 -21.75
C PRO A 209 -17.52 -5.21 -21.26
N VAL A 210 -17.88 -6.33 -21.90
CA VAL A 210 -19.03 -7.17 -21.51
C VAL A 210 -18.54 -8.49 -20.91
N GLY A 211 -18.76 -8.67 -19.62
CA GLY A 211 -18.57 -9.93 -18.92
C GLY A 211 -19.81 -10.82 -19.03
N CYS A 212 -19.63 -12.03 -19.53
CA CYS A 212 -20.65 -13.07 -19.56
C CYS A 212 -20.53 -13.88 -18.26
N ALA A 213 -21.54 -13.83 -17.39
CA ALA A 213 -21.52 -14.53 -16.10
C ALA A 213 -22.58 -15.64 -16.02
N LEU A 214 -22.18 -16.74 -15.37
CA LEU A 214 -23.00 -17.92 -15.09
C LEU A 214 -23.23 -18.03 -13.57
N PRO A 215 -24.30 -18.67 -13.08
CA PRO A 215 -24.45 -18.99 -11.65
C PRO A 215 -23.29 -19.84 -11.13
N VAL A 216 -23.01 -19.75 -9.83
CA VAL A 216 -22.00 -20.56 -9.11
C VAL A 216 -22.60 -21.76 -8.39
#